data_AF-A0A4U3ACW3-F1
#
_entry.id   AF-A0A4U3ACW3-F1
#
_cell.length_a   1.000
_cell.length_b   1.000
_cell.length_c   1.000
_cell.angle_alpha   90.00
_cell.angle_beta   90.00
_cell.angle_gamma   90.00
#
_symmetry.space_group_name_H-M   'P 1'
#
loop_
_entity.id
_entity.type
_entity.pdbx_description
1 polymer ?
#
loop_
_entity_poly.entity_id
_entity_poly.type
_entity_poly.pdbx_seq_one_letter_code
_entity_poly.pdbx_strand_id
1 'polypeptide(L)'
;YIMPLAMILDWVINPPTKTITLKQAASWLVFPLLYVVYSLIRGPFVNWYPYPFLDPRIGGYGRVLLYSIGISVVIGAICGLVKMLGNRSLHIKNNPPY
;
A
#
# COMPACT_ATOMS: atom_id res chain seq x y z
N TYR A 1 -9.67 16.42 -12.92
CA TYR A 1 -8.92 16.96 -11.76
C TYR A 1 -9.67 16.90 -10.43
N ILE A 2 -11.01 16.81 -10.38
CA ILE A 2 -11.77 16.80 -9.10
C ILE A 2 -11.82 15.44 -8.38
N MET A 3 -11.49 14.34 -9.05
CA MET A 3 -11.68 12.99 -8.53
C MET A 3 -11.00 12.73 -7.17
N PRO A 4 -9.76 13.17 -6.88
CA PRO A 4 -9.15 12.94 -5.57
C PRO A 4 -9.95 13.60 -4.44
N LEU A 5 -10.43 14.83 -4.66
CA LEU A 5 -11.19 15.57 -3.67
C LEU A 5 -12.57 14.93 -3.45
N ALA A 6 -13.23 14.52 -4.53
CA ALA A 6 -14.50 13.80 -4.47
C ALA A 6 -14.37 12.48 -3.71
N MET A 7 -13.28 11.74 -3.91
CA MET A 7 -13.02 10.47 -3.21
C MET A 7 -12.82 10.66 -1.70
N ILE A 8 -12.13 11.73 -1.29
CA ILE A 8 -11.94 12.07 0.13
C ILE A 8 -13.30 12.46 0.75
N LEU A 9 -14.09 13.28 0.05
CA LEU A 9 -15.41 13.69 0.52
C LEU A 9 -16.36 12.49 0.66
N ASP A 10 -16.42 11.60 -0.33
CA ASP A 10 -17.24 10.39 -0.27
C ASP A 10 -16.84 9.51 0.92
N TRP A 11 -15.54 9.32 1.16
CA TRP A 11 -15.04 8.55 2.30
C TRP A 11 -15.39 9.18 3.67
N VAL A 12 -15.41 10.51 3.76
CA VAL A 12 -15.80 11.22 4.99
C VAL A 12 -17.31 11.12 5.23
N ILE A 13 -18.12 11.21 4.17
CA ILE A 13 -19.59 11.15 4.25
C ILE A 13 -20.06 9.70 4.50
N ASN A 14 -19.47 8.74 3.80
CA ASN A 14 -19.78 7.31 3.85
C ASN A 14 -18.52 6.49 4.21
N PRO A 15 -18.13 6.47 5.50
CA PRO A 15 -16.99 5.67 5.92
C PRO A 15 -17.24 4.17 5.68
N PRO A 16 -16.21 3.41 5.27
CA PRO A 16 -16.34 2.00 4.97
C PRO A 16 -16.76 1.21 6.21
N THR A 17 -17.86 0.46 6.10
CA THR A 17 -18.43 -0.32 7.20
C THR A 17 -17.81 -1.70 7.36
N LYS A 18 -17.01 -2.15 6.38
CA LYS A 18 -16.35 -3.46 6.39
C LYS A 18 -14.91 -3.34 6.84
N THR A 19 -14.55 -4.12 7.85
CA THR A 19 -13.17 -4.21 8.34
C THR A 19 -12.36 -5.15 7.45
N ILE A 20 -11.30 -4.64 6.84
CA ILE A 20 -10.31 -5.50 6.15
C ILE A 20 -9.46 -6.19 7.21
N THR A 21 -9.43 -7.52 7.15
CA THR A 21 -8.61 -8.33 8.05
C THR A 21 -7.13 -8.22 7.68
N LEU A 22 -6.24 -8.36 8.67
CA LEU A 22 -4.78 -8.43 8.43
C LEU A 22 -4.42 -9.54 7.42
N LYS A 23 -5.16 -10.66 7.44
CA LYS A 23 -4.97 -11.77 6.50
C LYS A 23 -5.28 -11.36 5.05
N GLN A 24 -6.36 -10.62 4.84
CA GLN A 24 -6.69 -10.07 3.51
C GLN A 24 -5.67 -9.03 3.06
N ALA A 25 -5.22 -8.15 3.96
CA ALA A 25 -4.18 -7.18 3.61
C ALA A 25 -2.85 -7.89 3.25
N ALA A 26 -2.48 -8.94 3.98
CA ALA A 26 -1.29 -9.73 3.69
C ALA A 26 -1.40 -10.52 2.37
N SER A 27 -2.59 -11.04 2.02
CA SER A 27 -2.77 -11.74 0.73
C SER A 27 -2.59 -10.79 -0.46
N TRP A 28 -2.88 -9.51 -0.30
CA TRP A 28 -2.63 -8.50 -1.35
C TRP A 28 -1.14 -8.23 -1.57
N LEU A 29 -0.27 -8.44 -0.57
CA LEU A 29 1.18 -8.30 -0.71
C LEU A 29 1.81 -9.39 -1.58
N VAL A 30 1.09 -10.49 -1.84
CA VAL A 30 1.57 -11.56 -2.73
C VAL A 30 1.82 -11.01 -4.13
N PHE A 31 0.93 -10.15 -4.64
CA PHE A 31 1.07 -9.58 -5.97
C PHE A 31 2.35 -8.74 -6.16
N PRO A 32 2.63 -7.70 -5.35
CA PRO A 32 3.86 -6.93 -5.49
C PRO A 32 5.11 -7.76 -5.22
N LEU A 33 5.07 -8.74 -4.31
CA LEU A 33 6.20 -9.66 -4.09
C LEU A 33 6.51 -10.48 -5.35
N LEU A 34 5.50 -11.10 -5.95
CA LEU A 34 5.66 -11.84 -7.20
C LEU A 34 6.17 -10.94 -8.33
N TYR A 35 5.68 -9.71 -8.40
CA TYR A 35 6.12 -8.74 -9.41
C TYR A 35 7.59 -8.35 -9.24
N VAL A 36 8.06 -8.14 -8.01
CA VAL A 36 9.48 -7.86 -7.72
C VAL A 36 10.34 -9.06 -8.13
N VAL A 37 9.96 -10.28 -7.72
CA VAL A 37 10.69 -11.51 -8.07
C VAL A 37 10.75 -11.68 -9.59
N TYR A 38 9.62 -11.56 -10.27
CA TYR A 38 9.55 -11.63 -11.73
C TYR A 38 10.44 -10.58 -12.40
N SER A 39 10.39 -9.32 -11.94
CA SER A 39 11.18 -8.23 -12.51
C SER A 39 12.69 -8.45 -12.32
N LEU A 40 13.10 -8.99 -11.18
CA LEU A 40 14.50 -9.30 -10.90
C LEU A 40 15.04 -10.46 -11.73
N ILE A 41 14.21 -11.48 -11.97
CA ILE A 41 14.56 -12.62 -12.84
C ILE A 41 14.58 -12.18 -14.30
N ARG A 42 13.54 -11.47 -14.76
CA ARG A 42 13.35 -11.08 -16.17
C ARG A 42 14.29 -9.95 -16.61
N GLY A 43 14.66 -9.06 -15.69
CA GLY A 43 15.44 -7.85 -15.97
C GLY A 43 16.78 -8.08 -16.69
N PRO A 44 17.61 -9.05 -16.25
CA PRO A 44 18.86 -9.39 -16.93
C PRO A 44 18.67 -9.92 -18.36
N PHE A 45 17.63 -10.72 -18.62
CA PHE A 45 17.40 -11.31 -19.95
C PHE A 45 17.04 -10.28 -21.02
N VAL A 46 16.39 -9.19 -20.61
CA VAL A 46 15.91 -8.11 -21.51
C VAL A 46 16.66 -6.80 -21.31
N ASN A 47 17.67 -6.79 -20.44
CA ASN A 47 18.48 -5.64 -20.04
C ASN A 47 17.70 -4.41 -19.53
N TRP A 48 16.48 -4.59 -19.02
CA TRP A 48 15.61 -3.49 -18.59
C TRP A 48 14.83 -3.82 -17.32
N TYR A 49 14.74 -2.84 -16.42
CA TYR A 49 13.96 -2.88 -15.18
C TYR A 49 12.84 -1.83 -15.22
N PRO A 50 11.64 -2.13 -14.70
CA PRO A 50 10.50 -1.21 -14.73
C PRO A 50 10.73 0.09 -13.95
N TYR A 51 11.51 0.01 -12.87
CA TYR A 51 11.77 1.13 -11.99
C TYR A 51 13.25 1.19 -11.63
N PRO A 52 13.84 2.40 -11.50
CA PRO A 52 15.24 2.55 -11.11
C PRO A 52 15.58 1.90 -9.76
N PHE A 53 14.64 1.93 -8.80
CA PHE A 53 14.85 1.30 -7.48
C PHE A 53 14.83 -0.24 -7.52
N LEU A 54 14.36 -0.85 -8.63
CA LEU A 54 14.42 -2.30 -8.85
C LEU A 54 15.68 -2.73 -9.60
N ASP A 55 16.48 -1.79 -10.10
CA ASP A 55 17.67 -2.10 -10.89
C ASP A 55 18.88 -2.38 -9.98
N PRO A 56 19.34 -3.65 -9.86
CA PRO A 56 20.49 -3.99 -9.06
C PRO A 56 21.81 -3.45 -9.66
N ARG A 57 21.84 -2.98 -10.91
CA ARG A 57 23.04 -2.41 -11.54
C ARG A 57 23.40 -1.03 -10.96
N ILE A 58 22.42 -0.32 -10.40
CA ILE A 58 22.61 1.02 -9.83
C ILE A 58 23.15 0.94 -8.39
N GLY A 59 22.82 -0.12 -7.66
CA GLY A 59 23.07 -0.16 -6.22
C GLY A 59 23.14 -1.53 -5.56
N GLY A 60 23.12 -2.60 -6.35
CA GLY A 60 23.06 -3.98 -5.86
C GLY A 60 21.69 -4.40 -5.36
N TYR A 61 21.52 -5.71 -5.18
CA TYR A 61 20.29 -6.31 -4.67
C TYR A 61 19.93 -5.84 -3.24
N GLY A 62 20.93 -5.48 -2.43
CA GLY A 62 20.71 -4.95 -1.07
C GLY A 62 19.94 -3.62 -1.09
N ARG A 63 20.26 -2.69 -2.00
CA ARG A 63 19.51 -1.44 -2.15
C ARG A 63 18.09 -1.69 -2.66
N VAL A 64 17.90 -2.61 -3.60
CA VAL A 64 16.56 -2.98 -4.09
C VAL A 64 15.69 -3.51 -2.95
N LEU A 65 16.26 -4.36 -2.08
CA LEU A 65 15.58 -4.88 -0.91
C LEU A 65 15.19 -3.76 0.07
N LEU A 66 16.12 -2.85 0.37
CA LEU A 66 15.86 -1.71 1.27
C LEU A 66 14.74 -0.80 0.74
N TYR A 67 14.76 -0.45 -0.55
CA TYR A 67 13.68 0.35 -1.16
C TYR A 67 12.34 -0.38 -1.11
N SER A 68 12.34 -1.67 -1.43
CA SER A 68 11.12 -2.48 -1.43
C SER A 68 10.50 -2.59 -0.03
N ILE A 69 11.32 -2.77 1.00
CA ILE A 69 10.90 -2.76 2.41
C ILE A 69 10.42 -1.36 2.81
N GLY A 70 11.20 -0.31 2.51
CA GLY A 70 10.86 1.07 2.87
C GLY A 70 9.51 1.51 2.30
N ILE A 71 9.27 1.26 1.01
CA ILE A 71 7.98 1.56 0.37
C ILE A 71 6.85 0.76 1.01
N SER A 72 7.06 -0.54 1.28
CA SER A 72 6.06 -1.40 1.93
C SER A 72 5.69 -0.89 3.33
N VAL A 73 6.68 -0.45 4.10
CA VAL A 73 6.46 0.12 5.45
C VAL A 73 5.70 1.44 5.37
N VAL A 74 6.07 2.35 4.47
CA VAL A 74 5.40 3.65 4.33
C VAL A 74 3.94 3.47 3.91
N ILE A 75 3.67 2.64 2.90
CA ILE A 75 2.31 2.35 2.46
C ILE A 75 1.52 1.66 3.59
N GLY A 76 2.12 0.68 4.26
CA GLY A 76 1.51 -0.01 5.39
C GLY A 76 1.14 0.95 6.53
N ALA A 77 2.01 1.92 6.84
CA ALA A 77 1.76 2.95 7.85
C ALA A 77 0.60 3.87 7.46
N ILE A 78 0.55 4.32 6.20
CA ILE A 78 -0.57 5.13 5.68
C ILE A 78 -1.88 4.36 5.78
N CYS A 79 -1.90 3.08 5.35
CA CYS A 79 -3.08 2.23 5.46
C CYS A 79 -3.51 2.05 6.93
N GLY A 80 -2.56 1.87 7.85
CA GLY A 80 -2.82 1.78 9.29
C GLY A 80 -3.44 3.06 9.86
N LEU A 81 -2.91 4.22 9.47
CA LEU A 81 -3.46 5.54 9.83
C LEU A 81 -4.89 5.73 9.34
N VAL A 82 -5.14 5.43 8.05
CA VAL A 82 -6.48 5.53 7.45
C VAL A 82 -7.47 4.60 8.18
N LYS A 83 -7.05 3.37 8.49
CA LYS A 83 -7.87 2.42 9.26
C LYS A 83 -8.18 2.96 10.67
N MET A 84 -7.19 3.52 11.37
CA MET A 84 -7.38 4.07 12.72
C MET A 84 -8.35 5.25 12.71
N LEU A 85 -8.20 6.18 11.75
CA LEU A 85 -9.07 7.34 11.61
C LEU A 85 -10.50 6.93 11.22
N GLY A 86 -10.65 5.99 10.29
CA GLY A 86 -11.95 5.46 9.88
C GLY A 86 -12.70 4.77 11.03
N ASN A 87 -12.01 3.95 11.82
CA ASN A 87 -12.62 3.25 12.97
C ASN A 87 -13.05 4.22 14.09
N ARG A 88 -12.30 5.30 14.33
CA ARG A 88 -12.71 6.33 15.30
C ARG A 88 -14.02 7.01 14.89
N SER A 89 -14.18 7.32 13.60
CA SER A 89 -15.42 7.90 13.07
C SER A 89 -16.62 6.97 13.23
N LEU A 90 -16.43 5.66 12.98
CA LEU A 90 -17.48 4.65 13.18
C LEU A 90 -17.89 4.49 14.65
N HIS A 91 -16.94 4.55 15.59
CA HIS A 91 -17.23 4.44 17.02
C HIS A 91 -18.10 5.61 17.52
N ILE A 92 -17.82 6.83 17.06
CA ILE A 92 -18.62 8.02 17.39
C ILE A 92 -20.04 7.91 16.84
N LYS A 93 -20.21 7.39 15.62
CA LYS A 93 -21.53 7.21 15.00
C LYS A 93 -22.39 6.15 15.72
N ASN A 94 -21.78 5.06 16.18
CA ASN A 94 -22.50 3.96 16.84
C ASN A 94 -22.79 4.22 18.33
N ASN A 95 -22.02 5.09 19.00
CA ASN A 95 -22.22 5.49 20.39
C ASN A 95 -22.23 7.02 20.49
N PRO A 96 -23.36 7.68 20.15
CA PRO A 96 -23.48 9.11 20.32
C PRO A 96 -23.37 9.50 21.80
N PRO A 97 -22.80 10.66 22.15
CA PRO A 97 -22.56 11.08 23.53
C PRO A 97 -23.84 11.53 24.28
N TYR A 98 -25.01 10.95 23.99
CA TYR A 98 -26.28 11.25 24.64
C TYR A 98 -27.15 10.00 24.77
#